data_AF-A0A7X9UGZ6-F1
#
_entry.id   AF-A0A7X9UGZ6-F1
#
_cell.length_a   1.000
_cell.length_b   1.000
_cell.length_c   1.000
_cell.angle_alpha   90.00
_cell.angle_beta   90.00
_cell.angle_gamma   90.00
#
_symmetry.space_group_name_H-M   'P 1'
#
loop_
_entity.id
_entity.type
_entity.pdbx_description
1 polymer ?
#
loop_
_entity_poly.entity_id
_entity_poly.type
_entity_poly.pdbx_seq_one_letter_code
_entity_poly.pdbx_strand_id
1 'polypeptide(L)' 'MYSAEYMLWNGSSFQELELTASSTYTMELAEQLLDHYMVRGGKTYEFLYSVLDADRKKVLFYMKEVDL' A
#
# COMPACT_ATOMS: atom_id res chain seq x y z
N MET A 1 -13.13 -7.64 -8.37
CA MET A 1 -12.02 -7.96 -7.45
C MET A 1 -11.54 -6.65 -6.86
N TYR A 2 -11.18 -6.61 -5.58
CA TYR A 2 -10.53 -5.41 -5.05
C TYR A 2 -9.10 -5.33 -5.59
N SER A 3 -8.55 -4.11 -5.72
CA SER A 3 -7.15 -3.88 -6.09
C SER A 3 -6.47 -2.94 -5.09
N ALA A 4 -5.16 -3.04 -4.95
CA ALA A 4 -4.38 -2.13 -4.10
C ALA A 4 -4.05 -0.82 -4.84
N GLU A 5 -4.08 0.29 -4.10
CA GLU A 5 -3.38 1.53 -4.45
C GLU A 5 -2.45 1.90 -3.30
N TYR A 6 -1.30 2.49 -3.62
CA TYR A 6 -0.30 2.83 -2.62
C TYR A 6 -0.04 4.33 -2.63
N MET A 7 -0.09 4.93 -1.45
CA MET A 7 0.06 6.36 -1.24
C MET A 7 1.27 6.57 -0.33
N LEU A 8 2.36 7.10 -0.88
CA LEU A 8 3.61 7.32 -0.17
C LEU A 8 3.69 8.75 0.38
N TRP A 9 3.99 8.86 1.68
CA TRP A 9 4.29 10.13 2.34
C TRP A 9 5.68 10.64 1.91
N ASN A 10 5.74 11.83 1.32
CA ASN A 10 6.99 12.45 0.88
C ASN A 10 7.56 13.49 1.87
N GLY A 11 6.99 13.60 3.07
CA GLY A 11 7.32 14.66 4.04
C GLY A 11 6.30 15.82 4.09
N SER A 12 5.44 15.95 3.09
CA SER A 12 4.46 17.04 2.98
C SER A 12 3.06 16.60 2.54
N SER A 13 2.98 15.61 1.66
CA SER A 13 1.73 15.06 1.14
C SER A 13 1.89 13.59 0.80
N PHE A 14 0.76 12.91 0.65
CA PHE A 14 0.72 11.59 0.04
C PHE A 14 0.72 11.71 -1.49
N GLN A 15 1.57 10.91 -2.14
CA GLN A 15 1.62 10.78 -3.60
C GLN A 15 1.44 9.32 -3.98
N GLU A 16 0.76 9.08 -5.09
CA GLU A 16 0.58 7.72 -5.60
C GLU A 16 1.94 7.11 -5.94
N LEU A 17 2.20 5.93 -5.39
CA LEU A 17 3.34 5.11 -5.74
C LEU A 17 2.88 4.00 -6.67
N GLU A 18 3.27 4.09 -7.93
CA GLU A 18 3.08 3.00 -8.89
C GLU A 18 4.00 1.84 -8.52
N LEU A 19 3.46 0.95 -7.70
CA LEU A 19 4.05 -0.36 -7.48
C LEU A 19 3.51 -1.29 -8.56
N THR A 20 4.41 -1.79 -9.41
CA THR A 20 4.14 -2.81 -10.42
C THR A 20 3.82 -4.17 -9.76
N ALA A 21 2.84 -4.23 -8.87
CA ALA A 21 2.24 -5.48 -8.42
C ALA A 21 0.81 -5.49 -8.92
N SER A 22 0.58 -6.37 -9.89
CA SER A 22 -0.73 -6.88 -10.23
C SER A 22 -1.25 -7.69 -9.03
N SER A 23 -1.63 -7.06 -7.92
CA SER A 23 -2.31 -7.75 -6.83
C SER A 23 -3.75 -8.01 -7.23
N THR A 24 -3.92 -8.91 -8.21
CA THR A 24 -5.21 -9.37 -8.69
C THR A 24 -5.77 -10.45 -7.76
N TYR A 25 -5.10 -10.82 -6.66
CA TYR A 25 -5.54 -11.88 -5.76
C TYR A 25 -6.02 -11.32 -4.42
N THR A 26 -7.24 -11.68 -4.03
CA THR A 26 -7.88 -11.23 -2.77
C THR A 26 -7.07 -11.61 -1.52
N MET A 27 -6.29 -12.70 -1.59
CA MET A 27 -5.48 -13.17 -0.46
C MET A 27 -4.24 -12.30 -0.23
N GLU A 28 -3.57 -11.85 -1.29
CA GLU A 28 -2.42 -10.93 -1.18
C GLU A 28 -2.83 -9.60 -0.54
N LEU A 29 -4.00 -9.08 -0.91
CA LEU A 29 -4.55 -7.89 -0.28
C LEU A 29 -4.83 -8.10 1.21
N ALA A 30 -5.34 -9.27 1.60
CA ALA A 30 -5.59 -9.60 2.99
C ALA A 30 -4.29 -9.72 3.80
N GLU A 31 -3.25 -10.33 3.22
CA GLU A 31 -1.91 -10.42 3.83
C GLU A 31 -1.32 -9.02 4.04
N GLN A 32 -1.38 -8.15 3.02
CA GLN A 32 -0.89 -6.78 3.13
C GLN A 32 -1.62 -5.94 4.20
N LEU A 33 -2.88 -6.23 4.47
CA LEU A 33 -3.63 -5.58 5.55
C LEU A 33 -3.18 -6.03 6.95
N LEU A 34 -2.53 -7.18 7.05
CA LEU A 34 -1.99 -7.73 8.30
C LEU A 34 -0.51 -7.35 8.51
N ASP A 35 0.19 -6.96 7.44
CA ASP A 35 1.57 -6.53 7.50
C ASP A 35 1.71 -5.12 8.07
N HIS A 36 2.76 -4.93 8.88
CA HIS A 36 3.15 -3.60 9.35
C HIS A 36 4.19 -2.93 8.43
N TYR A 37 4.99 -3.74 7.74
CA TYR A 37 6.04 -3.29 6.84
C TYR A 37 5.98 -4.02 5.50
N MET A 38 6.37 -3.32 4.43
CA MET A 38 6.58 -3.87 3.11
C MET A 38 8.00 -3.56 2.66
N VAL A 39 8.75 -4.57 2.21
CA VAL A 39 10.09 -4.40 1.65
C VAL A 39 10.03 -4.59 0.14
N ARG A 40 10.40 -3.57 -0.63
CA ARG A 40 10.35 -3.64 -2.10
C ARG A 40 11.38 -2.73 -2.77
N GLY A 41 12.09 -3.26 -3.77
CA GLY A 41 13.07 -2.49 -4.53
C GLY A 41 14.23 -1.96 -3.67
N GLY A 42 14.59 -2.68 -2.60
CA GLY A 42 15.63 -2.26 -1.65
C GLY A 42 15.19 -1.17 -0.66
N LYS A 43 13.90 -0.81 -0.64
CA LYS A 43 13.31 0.15 0.28
C LYS A 43 12.35 -0.53 1.22
N THR A 44 12.23 -0.01 2.44
CA THR A 44 11.24 -0.44 3.41
C THR A 44 10.18 0.62 3.60
N TYR A 45 8.92 0.19 3.59
CA TYR A 45 7.76 1.04 3.78
C TYR A 45 7.00 0.58 5.02
N GLU A 46 6.63 1.51 5.90
CA GLU A 46 5.74 1.26 7.03
C GLU A 46 4.31 1.60 6.61
N PHE A 47 3.36 0.70 6.86
CA PHE A 47 1.94 0.97 6.68
C PHE A 47 1.42 1.82 7.84
N LEU A 48 0.90 3.00 7.52
CA LEU A 48 0.34 3.95 8.48
C LEU A 48 -1.14 3.68 8.75
N TYR A 49 -1.92 3.54 7.67
CA TYR A 49 -3.32 3.17 7.71
C TYR A 49 -3.80 2.72 6.32
N SER A 50 -4.95 2.06 6.27
CA SER A 50 -5.62 1.66 5.04
C SER A 50 -7.04 2.21 4.97
N VAL A 51 -7.52 2.43 3.75
CA VAL A 51 -8.90 2.85 3.47
C VAL A 51 -9.53 1.92 2.45
N LEU A 52 -10.70 1.39 2.79
CA LEU A 52 -11.52 0.64 1.84
C LEU A 52 -12.40 1.60 1.05
N ASP A 53 -12.17 1.66 -0.25
CA ASP A 53 -13.05 2.34 -1.21
C ASP A 53 -13.91 1.30 -1.93
N ALA A 54 -15.12 1.09 -1.39
CA ALA A 54 -16.05 0.09 -1.92
C ALA A 54 -16.59 0.46 -3.31
N ASP A 55 -16.74 1.76 -3.59
CA ASP A 55 -17.28 2.27 -4.86
C ASP A 55 -16.32 2.01 -6.01
N ARG A 56 -15.03 2.27 -5.79
CA ARG A 56 -13.97 2.01 -6.77
C ARG A 56 -13.43 0.57 -6.71
N LYS A 57 -13.86 -0.22 -5.73
CA LYS A 57 -13.32 -1.55 -5.39
C LYS A 57 -11.80 -1.50 -5.18
N LYS A 58 -11.34 -0.54 -4.38
CA LYS A 58 -9.91 -0.34 -4.07
C LYS A 58 -9.64 -0.40 -2.58
N VAL A 59 -8.44 -0.87 -2.23
CA VAL A 59 -7.87 -0.72 -0.90
C VAL A 59 -6.68 0.22 -1.04
N LEU A 60 -6.76 1.39 -0.41
CA LEU A 60 -5.71 2.39 -0.43
C LEU A 60 -4.82 2.17 0.79
N PHE A 61 -3.54 1.92 0.55
CA PHE A 61 -2.53 1.82 1.59
C PHE A 61 -1.75 3.12 1.69
N TYR A 62 -1.80 3.75 2.86
CA TYR A 62 -1.02 4.93 3.16
C TYR A 62 0.24 4.50 3.90
N MET A 63 1.39 4.90 3.38
CA MET A 63 2.68 4.40 3.85
C MET A 63 3.74 5.51 3.87
N LYS A 64 4.82 5.28 4.60
CA LYS A 64 6.04 6.12 4.58
C LYS A 64 7.27 5.24 4.35
N GLU A 65 8.27 5.78 3.67
CA GLU A 65 9.58 5.12 3.58
C GLU A 65 10.29 5.26 4.93
N VAL A 66 10.93 4.17 5.39
CA VAL A 66 11.68 4.11 6.64
C VAL A 66 13.05 3.48 6.40
N ASP A 67 14.05 3.96 7.13
CA ASP A 67 15.38 3.36 7.21
C ASP A 67 15.41 2.47 8.46
N LEU A 68 15.56 1.15 8.27
CA LEU A 68 15.55 0.14 9.34
C LEU A 68 16.92 -0.52 9.47
#